data_AF-A0A8H9IVF5-F1
#
_entry.id   AF-A0A8H9IVF5-F1
#
_cell.length_a   1.000
_cell.length_b   1.000
_cell.length_c   1.000
_cell.angle_alpha   90.00
_cell.angle_beta   90.00
_cell.angle_gamma   90.00
#
_symmetry.space_group_name_H-M   'P 1'
#
loop_
_entity.id
_entity.type
_entity.pdbx_description
1 polymer ?
#
loop_
_entity_poly.entity_id
_entity_poly.type
_entity_poly.pdbx_seq_one_letter_code
_entity_poly.pdbx_strand_id
1 'polypeptide(L)'
;MLAPEVQRRLITLATRRARPVAAFALTAREQEILGLIGEGLRNAEIARRLVISEATVKTHLNNLFAKAGFHSRAEAVRYALSTATPGGYRRGD
;
A
#
# COMPACT_ATOMS: atom_id res chain seq x y z
N MET A 1 2.16 23.41 -31.24
CA MET A 1 1.38 22.18 -31.02
C MET A 1 2.34 21.08 -30.62
N LEU A 2 2.12 20.41 -29.48
CA LEU A 2 3.02 19.34 -29.03
C LEU A 2 2.91 18.14 -29.99
N ALA A 3 4.05 17.56 -30.35
CA ALA A 3 4.13 16.45 -31.29
C ALA A 3 3.40 15.20 -30.73
N PRO A 4 2.68 14.43 -31.57
CA PRO A 4 1.86 13.29 -31.16
C PRO A 4 2.64 12.18 -30.43
N GLU A 5 3.97 12.11 -30.60
CA GLU A 5 4.83 11.18 -29.87
C GLU A 5 4.98 11.53 -28.38
N VAL A 6 4.97 12.83 -28.04
CA VAL A 6 4.99 13.31 -26.65
C VAL A 6 3.65 12.97 -25.98
N GLN A 7 2.55 13.06 -26.72
CA GLN A 7 1.21 12.70 -26.26
C GLN A 7 1.08 11.20 -25.98
N ARG A 8 1.73 10.34 -26.78
CA ARG A 8 1.68 8.88 -26.61
C ARG A 8 2.54 8.38 -25.45
N ARG A 9 3.68 9.04 -25.17
CA ARG A 9 4.50 8.75 -23.96
C ARG A 9 3.85 9.22 -22.66
N LEU A 10 3.04 10.27 -22.70
CA LEU A 10 2.30 10.74 -21.51
C LEU A 10 1.25 9.72 -21.05
N ILE A 11 0.61 9.01 -21.97
CA ILE A 11 -0.38 7.96 -21.63
C ILE A 11 0.32 6.73 -21.01
N THR A 12 1.50 6.35 -21.50
CA THR A 12 2.26 5.20 -20.95
C THR A 12 2.74 5.43 -19.51
N LEU A 13 3.05 6.67 -19.14
CA LEU A 13 3.45 7.02 -17.76
C LEU A 13 2.23 7.20 -16.83
N ALA A 14 1.07 7.58 -17.37
CA ALA A 14 -0.15 7.83 -16.60
C ALA A 14 -0.95 6.56 -16.25
N THR A 15 -0.62 5.39 -16.82
CA THR A 15 -1.40 4.15 -16.64
C THR A 15 -0.69 3.05 -15.84
N ARG A 16 0.25 3.38 -14.95
CA ARG A 16 0.47 2.51 -13.77
C ARG A 16 -0.68 2.74 -12.78
N ARG A 17 -1.91 2.41 -13.20
CA ARG A 17 -3.00 2.23 -12.26
C ARG A 17 -2.53 1.12 -11.32
N ALA A 18 -2.29 1.46 -10.06
CA ALA A 18 -1.92 0.48 -9.07
C ALA A 18 -2.96 -0.63 -9.12
N ARG A 19 -2.48 -1.87 -9.31
CA ARG A 19 -3.35 -3.05 -9.36
C ARG A 19 -4.24 -3.00 -8.11
N PRO A 20 -5.57 -3.06 -8.19
CA PRO A 20 -6.42 -2.85 -7.01
C PRO A 20 -6.11 -3.88 -5.92
N VAL A 21 -6.28 -3.52 -4.64
CA VAL A 21 -5.95 -4.38 -3.48
C VAL A 21 -6.62 -5.75 -3.58
N ALA A 22 -7.84 -5.78 -4.11
CA ALA A 22 -8.60 -6.99 -4.39
C ALA A 22 -7.89 -7.98 -5.33
N ALA A 23 -6.97 -7.50 -6.16
CA ALA A 23 -6.28 -8.33 -7.14
C ALA A 23 -5.16 -9.20 -6.53
N PHE A 24 -4.85 -9.02 -5.25
CA PHE A 24 -3.87 -9.83 -4.49
C PHE A 24 -4.53 -10.86 -3.58
N ALA A 25 -5.87 -10.97 -3.60
CA ALA A 25 -6.63 -11.89 -2.73
C ALA A 25 -6.23 -11.77 -1.24
N LEU A 26 -5.94 -10.55 -0.78
CA LEU A 26 -5.61 -10.29 0.61
C LEU A 26 -6.83 -10.52 1.51
N THR A 27 -6.61 -11.15 2.65
CA THR A 27 -7.61 -11.25 3.73
C THR A 27 -7.93 -9.87 4.28
N ALA A 28 -9.09 -9.72 4.93
CA ALA A 28 -9.50 -8.45 5.55
C ALA A 28 -8.41 -7.87 6.49
N ARG A 29 -7.76 -8.75 7.27
CA ARG A 29 -6.69 -8.35 8.19
C ARG A 29 -5.43 -7.87 7.47
N GLU A 30 -5.06 -8.50 6.36
CA GLU A 30 -3.93 -8.06 5.54
C GLU A 30 -4.22 -6.71 4.85
N GLN A 31 -5.45 -6.49 4.39
CA GLN A 31 -5.86 -5.20 3.81
C GLN A 31 -5.81 -4.08 4.85
N GLU A 32 -6.30 -4.33 6.06
CA GLU A 32 -6.25 -3.39 7.17
C GLU A 32 -4.79 -3.03 7.52
N ILE A 33 -3.92 -4.04 7.66
CA ILE A 33 -2.49 -3.83 7.91
C ILE A 33 -1.83 -3.05 6.78
N LEU A 34 -2.16 -3.31 5.51
CA LEU A 34 -1.65 -2.56 4.37
C LEU A 34 -2.04 -1.07 4.44
N GLY A 35 -3.28 -0.78 4.84
CA GLY A 35 -3.74 0.60 5.08
C GLY A 35 -2.91 1.30 6.14
N LEU A 36 -2.70 0.65 7.29
CA LEU A 36 -1.90 1.21 8.39
C LEU A 36 -0.41 1.40 8.01
N ILE A 37 0.14 0.53 7.16
CA ILE A 37 1.47 0.76 6.57
C ILE A 37 1.47 2.02 5.70
N GLY A 38 0.43 2.23 4.90
CA GLY A 38 0.24 3.44 4.08
C GLY A 38 0.16 4.72 4.91
N GLU A 39 -0.41 4.64 6.11
CA GLU A 39 -0.41 5.71 7.11
C GLU A 39 0.98 5.95 7.76
N GLY A 40 1.94 5.05 7.55
CA GLY A 40 3.31 5.16 8.07
C GLY A 40 3.58 4.44 9.40
N LEU A 41 2.60 3.73 9.96
CA LEU A 41 2.67 3.16 11.31
C LEU A 41 3.64 1.99 11.41
N ARG A 42 4.54 2.00 12.39
CA ARG A 42 5.46 0.91 12.70
C ARG A 42 4.72 -0.30 13.27
N ASN A 43 5.38 -1.46 13.29
CA ASN A 43 4.75 -2.72 13.74
C ASN A 43 4.19 -2.64 15.17
N ALA A 44 4.88 -1.94 16.07
CA ALA A 44 4.41 -1.69 17.43
C ALA A 44 3.12 -0.84 17.48
N GLU A 45 3.01 0.16 16.61
CA GLU A 45 1.84 1.04 16.54
C GLU A 45 0.65 0.31 15.91
N ILE A 46 0.91 -0.49 14.86
CA ILE A 46 -0.07 -1.40 14.27
C ILE A 46 -0.57 -2.40 15.32
N ALA A 47 0.34 -3.03 16.07
CA ALA A 47 0.02 -3.98 17.13
C ALA A 47 -0.92 -3.36 18.19
N ARG A 48 -0.61 -2.14 18.64
CA ARG A 48 -1.45 -1.39 19.59
C ARG A 48 -2.82 -1.06 19.02
N ARG A 49 -2.87 -0.51 17.81
CA ARG A 49 -4.12 -0.11 17.16
C ARG A 49 -5.05 -1.29 16.89
N LEU A 50 -4.46 -2.43 16.56
CA LEU A 50 -5.16 -3.65 16.22
C LEU A 50 -5.35 -4.61 17.41
N VAL A 51 -4.90 -4.21 18.61
CA VAL A 51 -4.96 -4.96 19.88
C VAL A 51 -4.44 -6.39 19.74
N ILE A 52 -3.26 -6.55 19.13
CA ILE A 52 -2.56 -7.83 18.94
C ILE A 52 -1.07 -7.69 19.27
N SER A 53 -0.36 -8.82 19.33
CA SER A 53 1.09 -8.80 19.53
C SER A 53 1.86 -8.34 18.29
N GLU A 54 3.05 -7.75 18.48
CA GLU A 54 3.95 -7.44 17.37
C GLU A 54 4.37 -8.67 16.57
N ALA A 55 4.48 -9.83 17.22
CA ALA A 55 4.76 -11.10 16.54
C ALA A 55 3.63 -11.47 15.57
N THR A 56 2.38 -11.30 15.99
CA THR A 56 1.19 -11.51 15.15
C THR A 56 1.19 -10.55 13.95
N VAL A 57 1.54 -9.28 14.17
CA VAL A 57 1.69 -8.30 13.07
C VAL A 57 2.77 -8.76 12.07
N LYS A 58 3.93 -9.21 12.54
CA LYS A 58 5.01 -9.72 11.66
C LYS A 58 4.54 -10.91 10.83
N THR A 59 3.79 -11.85 11.43
CA THR A 59 3.21 -12.98 10.68
C THR A 59 2.28 -12.51 9.57
N HIS A 60 1.37 -11.59 9.88
CA HIS A 60 0.49 -11.03 8.85
C HIS A 60 1.25 -10.25 7.77
N LEU A 61 2.30 -9.50 8.12
CA LEU A 61 3.16 -8.80 7.18
C LEU A 61 3.88 -9.75 6.22
N ASN A 62 4.42 -10.86 6.74
CA ASN A 62 5.09 -11.86 5.91
C ASN A 62 4.11 -12.47 4.89
N ASN A 63 2.90 -12.83 5.32
CA ASN A 63 1.87 -13.38 4.44
C ASN A 63 1.39 -12.34 3.42
N LEU A 64 1.21 -11.09 3.85
CA LEU A 64 0.84 -9.97 3.00
C LEU A 64 1.89 -9.75 1.91
N PHE A 65 3.17 -9.68 2.28
CA PHE A 65 4.27 -9.46 1.33
C PHE A 65 4.41 -10.61 0.35
N ALA A 66 4.27 -11.86 0.82
CA ALA A 66 4.26 -13.03 -0.05
C ALA A 66 3.09 -13.01 -1.05
N LYS A 67 1.87 -12.66 -0.61
CA LYS A 67 0.68 -12.60 -1.47
C LYS A 67 0.68 -11.44 -2.45
N ALA A 68 1.10 -10.27 -1.99
CA ALA A 68 1.12 -9.04 -2.79
C ALA A 68 2.39 -8.90 -3.65
N GLY A 69 3.40 -9.74 -3.41
CA GLY A 69 4.69 -9.68 -4.09
C GLY A 69 5.54 -8.46 -3.68
N PHE A 70 5.34 -7.93 -2.46
CA PHE A 70 6.13 -6.81 -1.98
C PHE A 70 7.46 -7.31 -1.44
N HIS A 71 8.55 -6.68 -1.88
CA HIS A 71 9.90 -6.98 -1.43
C HIS A 71 10.38 -6.03 -0.33
N SER A 72 9.65 -4.95 -0.08
CA SER A 72 9.99 -3.99 0.95
C SER A 72 8.78 -3.26 1.52
N ARG A 73 8.94 -2.76 2.76
CA ARG A 73 7.95 -1.87 3.37
C ARG A 73 7.74 -0.60 2.54
N ALA A 74 8.79 -0.04 1.95
CA ALA A 74 8.69 1.14 1.09
C ALA A 74 7.82 0.86 -0.15
N GLU A 75 7.90 -0.35 -0.71
CA GLU A 75 7.02 -0.78 -1.79
C GLU A 75 5.56 -0.89 -1.36
N ALA A 76 5.30 -1.51 -0.21
CA ALA A 76 3.95 -1.58 0.36
C ALA A 76 3.37 -0.19 0.66
N VAL A 77 4.17 0.76 1.17
CA VAL A 77 3.77 2.16 1.38
C VAL A 77 3.41 2.83 0.06
N ARG A 78 4.29 2.75 -0.95
CA ARG A 78 4.03 3.35 -2.27
C ARG A 78 2.75 2.79 -2.88
N TYR A 79 2.55 1.48 -2.75
CA TYR A 79 1.37 0.81 -3.23
C TYR A 79 0.11 1.31 -2.48
N ALA A 80 0.13 1.32 -1.14
CA ALA A 80 -0.98 1.82 -0.33
C ALA A 80 -1.33 3.27 -0.65
N LEU A 81 -0.34 4.15 -0.88
CA LEU A 81 -0.57 5.53 -1.30
C LEU A 81 -1.17 5.66 -2.70
N SER A 82 -0.83 4.74 -3.61
CA SER A 82 -1.35 4.74 -4.98
C SER A 82 -2.75 4.14 -5.11
N THR A 83 -3.19 3.35 -4.11
CA THR A 83 -4.55 2.78 -4.04
C THR A 83 -5.45 3.51 -3.05
N ALA A 84 -4.88 4.25 -2.10
CA ALA A 84 -5.62 5.18 -1.26
C ALA A 84 -6.16 6.31 -2.14
N THR A 85 -7.48 6.44 -2.18
CA THR A 85 -8.15 7.63 -2.75
C THR A 85 -7.49 8.89 -2.16
N PRO A 86 -7.06 9.87 -2.99
CA PRO A 86 -6.34 11.04 -2.50
C PRO A 86 -7.27 11.87 -1.60
N GLY A 87 -7.19 11.66 -0.28
CA GLY A 87 -8.12 12.28 0.66
C GLY A 87 -7.92 11.88 2.12
N GLY A 88 -6.67 11.75 2.59
CA GLY A 88 -6.43 11.31 3.96
C GLY A 88 -5.01 11.50 4.46
N TYR A 89 -4.40 12.67 4.24
CA TYR A 89 -3.19 13.07 4.98
C TYR A 89 -3.59 13.99 6.14
N ARG A 90 -3.79 13.41 7.33
CA ARG A 90 -3.55 14.10 8.59
C ARG A 90 -2.49 13.33 9.35
N ARG A 91 -1.25 13.76 9.16
CA ARG A 91 -0.18 13.53 10.13
C ARG A 91 -0.48 14.46 11.29
N GLY A 92 -1.04 13.93 12.37
CA GLY A 92 -1.07 14.60 13.66
C GLY A 92 0.30 14.44 14.33
N ASP A 93 0.87 15.59 14.70
CA ASP A 93 1.57 15.88 15.95
C ASP A 93 2.92 15.19 16.23
#